data_AF-A0A1Y0FSK1-F1
#
_entry.id   AF-A0A1Y0FSK1-F1
#
_cell.length_a   1.000
_cell.length_b   1.000
_cell.length_c   1.000
_cell.angle_alpha   90.00
_cell.angle_beta   90.00
_cell.angle_gamma   90.00
#
_symmetry.space_group_name_H-M   'P 1'
#
loop_
_entity.id
_entity.type
_entity.pdbx_description
1 polymer ?
#
loop_
_entity_poly.entity_id
_entity_poly.type
_entity_poly.pdbx_seq_one_letter_code
_entity_poly.pdbx_strand_id
1 'polypeptide(L)'
;MIREEVLIKFNALSGMYQKPLFALGLIAGAIYLNAYLSEFGIPFPLDVGVLPTTLVVVGALSIGFVVLGVVYIFLVAIANVDLFSTGYLRVINTSKSGIYAPRIKNHIYYVLISYVLPFVFTLALMAFHDFERLNMFNFLMAGYIAWAFLYSVAVSVNGFNKKKEIVCFSIKLTIHIFIVQIISLASFAVLLALLLPRAKEIDNLSMLAVLTIYIALNAACVVQFFSSKKFSELNEAEEKLTSEQLVQNSHVTPAYLFMALLFIGSLFPPISSYVAEIPLRKLNIGGGIDFVAVDAQRQCRSWPNFIIEIETEDTCTSRKGKMILQLGSMAYAIFRDEFNKPQLVSLNIEKSSIIKDLPDDSIYLRGRKSSRSQASDGSLD
;
A
#
# COMPACT_ATOMS: atom_id res chain seq x y z
N MET A 1 -37.05 21.90 13.15
CA MET A 1 -37.67 20.57 12.91
C MET A 1 -36.85 19.65 12.03
N ILE A 2 -36.84 19.72 10.68
CA ILE A 2 -36.10 18.74 9.84
C ILE A 2 -34.59 18.68 10.15
N ARG A 3 -33.96 19.85 10.41
CA ARG A 3 -32.53 19.93 10.75
C ARG A 3 -32.18 19.28 12.11
N GLU A 4 -33.08 19.35 13.09
CA GLU A 4 -32.87 18.76 14.42
C GLU A 4 -33.07 17.23 14.40
N GLU A 5 -34.08 16.73 13.68
CA GLU A 5 -34.25 15.28 13.53
C GLU A 5 -33.09 14.63 12.77
N VAL A 6 -32.53 15.31 11.75
CA VAL A 6 -31.34 14.83 11.04
C VAL A 6 -30.12 14.83 11.96
N LEU A 7 -29.94 15.86 12.80
CA LEU A 7 -28.81 15.94 13.74
C LEU A 7 -28.89 14.87 14.84
N ILE A 8 -30.09 14.62 15.36
CA ILE A 8 -30.34 13.59 16.38
C ILE A 8 -30.09 12.19 15.79
N LYS A 9 -30.59 11.91 14.58
CA LYS A 9 -30.34 10.63 13.89
C LYS A 9 -28.85 10.44 13.56
N PHE A 10 -28.15 11.51 13.15
CA PHE A 10 -26.72 11.45 12.88
C PHE A 10 -25.89 11.19 14.15
N ASN A 11 -26.23 11.84 15.26
CA ASN A 11 -25.57 11.61 16.56
C ASN A 11 -25.88 10.22 17.15
N ALA A 12 -27.09 9.71 16.93
CA ALA A 12 -27.45 8.35 17.33
C ALA A 12 -26.71 7.29 16.49
N LEU A 13 -26.57 7.50 15.17
CA LEU A 13 -25.74 6.64 14.32
C LEU A 13 -24.26 6.70 14.74
N SER A 14 -23.71 7.89 14.99
CA SER A 14 -22.29 8.04 15.34
C SER A 14 -21.96 7.32 16.66
N GLY A 15 -22.82 7.40 17.67
CA GLY A 15 -22.65 6.66 18.92
C GLY A 15 -22.71 5.12 18.77
N MET A 16 -23.45 4.61 17.79
CA MET A 16 -23.58 3.18 17.54
C MET A 16 -22.33 2.58 16.87
N TYR A 17 -21.67 3.31 15.96
CA TYR A 17 -20.48 2.84 15.25
C TYR A 17 -19.16 3.12 15.98
N GLN A 18 -19.13 4.08 16.91
CA GLN A 18 -17.91 4.42 17.67
C GLN A 18 -17.40 3.26 18.54
N LYS A 19 -18.29 2.55 19.26
CA LYS A 19 -17.91 1.44 20.15
C LYS A 19 -17.26 0.26 19.41
N PRO A 20 -17.85 -0.30 18.33
CA PRO A 20 -17.22 -1.38 17.59
C PRO A 20 -15.95 -0.94 16.88
N LEU A 21 -15.91 0.27 16.32
CA LEU A 21 -14.69 0.78 15.67
C LEU A 21 -13.54 0.94 16.69
N PHE A 22 -13.84 1.44 17.88
CA PHE A 22 -12.87 1.55 18.96
C PHE A 22 -12.35 0.19 19.42
N ALA A 23 -13.25 -0.78 19.65
CA ALA A 23 -12.87 -2.14 20.05
C ALA A 23 -12.04 -2.85 18.97
N LEU A 24 -12.47 -2.79 17.70
CA LEU A 24 -11.74 -3.35 16.57
C LEU A 24 -10.39 -2.65 16.37
N GLY A 25 -10.35 -1.33 16.52
CA GLY A 25 -9.12 -0.55 16.47
C GLY A 25 -8.13 -0.97 17.55
N LEU A 26 -8.58 -1.16 18.79
CA LEU A 26 -7.72 -1.68 19.87
C LEU A 26 -7.18 -3.08 19.58
N ILE A 27 -8.03 -4.01 19.16
CA ILE A 27 -7.62 -5.40 18.88
C ILE A 27 -6.63 -5.44 17.72
N ALA A 28 -6.95 -4.76 16.62
CA ALA A 28 -6.07 -4.67 15.47
C ALA A 28 -4.77 -3.96 15.83
N GLY A 29 -4.84 -2.86 16.58
CA GLY A 29 -3.67 -2.15 17.07
C GLY A 29 -2.76 -3.06 17.88
N ALA A 30 -3.33 -3.88 18.77
CA ALA A 30 -2.57 -4.83 19.55
C ALA A 30 -1.88 -5.87 18.67
N ILE A 31 -2.56 -6.40 17.64
CA ILE A 31 -1.98 -7.38 16.71
C ILE A 31 -0.86 -6.75 15.87
N TYR A 32 -1.15 -5.62 15.21
CA TYR A 32 -0.23 -4.95 14.28
C TYR A 32 0.98 -4.36 15.00
N LEU A 33 0.75 -3.60 16.08
CA LEU A 33 1.82 -2.98 16.83
C LEU A 33 2.68 -4.04 17.54
N ASN A 34 2.10 -5.09 18.13
CA ASN A 34 2.89 -6.13 18.78
C ASN A 34 3.77 -6.89 17.77
N ALA A 35 3.24 -7.21 16.59
CA ALA A 35 4.04 -7.80 15.52
C ALA A 35 5.23 -6.91 15.14
N TYR A 36 4.98 -5.59 14.95
CA TYR A 36 6.02 -4.61 14.67
C TYR A 36 7.11 -4.57 15.76
N LEU A 37 6.71 -4.47 17.02
CA LEU A 37 7.67 -4.39 18.13
C LEU A 37 8.47 -5.69 18.30
N SER A 38 7.82 -6.84 18.08
CA SER A 38 8.46 -8.14 18.17
C SER A 38 9.54 -8.32 17.10
N GLU A 39 9.36 -7.77 15.90
CA GLU A 39 10.37 -7.81 14.84
C GLU A 39 11.66 -7.08 15.24
N PHE A 40 11.53 -6.00 16.01
CA PHE A 40 12.66 -5.22 16.52
C PHE A 40 13.12 -5.64 17.93
N GLY A 41 12.53 -6.69 18.52
CA GLY A 41 12.87 -7.15 19.86
C GLY A 41 12.52 -6.16 20.97
N ILE A 42 11.57 -5.25 20.74
CA ILE A 42 11.11 -4.28 21.74
C ILE A 42 10.07 -4.96 22.64
N PRO A 43 10.28 -5.00 23.96
CA PRO A 43 9.32 -5.63 24.87
C PRO A 43 8.01 -4.83 24.94
N PHE A 44 6.89 -5.54 24.90
CA PHE A 44 5.54 -5.02 25.11
C PHE A 44 5.06 -5.40 26.52
N PRO A 45 4.34 -4.53 27.27
CA PRO A 45 3.78 -3.23 26.87
C PRO A 45 4.76 -2.07 26.95
N LEU A 46 4.49 -1.06 26.14
CA LEU A 46 5.15 0.24 26.17
C LEU A 46 4.55 1.12 27.29
N ASP A 47 5.02 2.37 27.42
CA ASP A 47 4.48 3.37 28.35
C ASP A 47 2.93 3.33 28.39
N VAL A 48 2.40 2.87 29.53
CA VAL A 48 0.99 2.52 29.72
C VAL A 48 0.09 3.74 29.55
N GLY A 49 0.62 4.96 29.75
CA GLY A 49 -0.15 6.19 29.66
C GLY A 49 -0.63 6.53 28.25
N VAL A 50 0.20 6.27 27.23
CA VAL A 50 -0.12 6.60 25.81
C VAL A 50 -0.56 5.39 25.00
N LEU A 51 -0.38 4.18 25.55
CA LEU A 51 -0.61 2.93 24.84
C LEU A 51 -2.05 2.76 24.28
N PRO A 52 -3.15 3.03 25.03
CA PRO A 52 -4.50 2.85 24.50
C PRO A 52 -4.77 3.70 23.26
N THR A 53 -4.35 4.96 23.28
CA THR A 53 -4.54 5.90 22.15
C THR A 53 -3.71 5.44 20.95
N THR A 54 -2.46 5.05 21.16
CA THR A 54 -1.60 4.53 20.10
C THR A 54 -2.18 3.28 19.47
N LEU A 55 -2.67 2.32 20.27
CA LEU A 55 -3.29 1.09 19.77
C LEU A 55 -4.51 1.42 18.89
N VAL A 56 -5.41 2.30 19.35
CA VAL A 56 -6.59 2.68 18.56
C VAL A 56 -6.18 3.32 17.24
N VAL A 57 -5.26 4.29 17.27
CA VAL A 57 -4.87 5.05 16.08
C VAL A 57 -4.13 4.16 15.08
N VAL A 58 -3.11 3.42 15.53
CA VAL A 58 -2.35 2.50 14.68
C VAL A 58 -3.27 1.42 14.13
N GLY A 59 -4.10 0.79 14.98
CA GLY A 59 -5.03 -0.25 14.55
C GLY A 59 -6.08 0.23 13.56
N ALA A 60 -6.69 1.40 13.78
CA ALA A 60 -7.67 1.97 12.87
C ALA A 60 -7.06 2.31 11.50
N LEU A 61 -5.85 2.91 11.49
CA LEU A 61 -5.15 3.22 10.24
C LEU A 61 -4.71 1.94 9.51
N SER A 62 -4.15 0.96 10.22
CA SER A 62 -3.76 -0.35 9.67
C SER A 62 -4.95 -1.08 9.06
N ILE A 63 -6.10 -1.16 9.76
CA ILE A 63 -7.35 -1.69 9.18
C ILE A 63 -7.73 -0.88 7.94
N GLY A 64 -7.67 0.46 8.01
CA GLY A 64 -7.97 1.33 6.89
C GLY A 64 -7.16 0.99 5.64
N PHE A 65 -5.84 0.78 5.78
CA PHE A 65 -4.97 0.39 4.67
C PHE A 65 -5.30 -1.00 4.12
N VAL A 66 -5.56 -1.99 4.99
CA VAL A 66 -5.93 -3.34 4.59
C VAL A 66 -7.27 -3.34 3.84
N VAL A 67 -8.27 -2.65 4.39
CA VAL A 67 -9.60 -2.50 3.77
C VAL A 67 -9.48 -1.80 2.42
N LEU A 68 -8.67 -0.75 2.33
CA LEU A 68 -8.45 -0.05 1.08
C LEU A 68 -7.82 -0.98 0.02
N GLY A 69 -6.81 -1.78 0.39
CA GLY A 69 -6.26 -2.80 -0.50
C GLY A 69 -7.28 -3.85 -0.96
N VAL A 70 -8.11 -4.34 -0.02
CA VAL A 70 -9.21 -5.28 -0.29
C VAL A 70 -10.24 -4.68 -1.24
N VAL A 71 -10.65 -3.42 -1.04
CA VAL A 71 -11.60 -2.70 -1.88
C VAL A 71 -11.07 -2.59 -3.30
N TYR A 72 -9.79 -2.28 -3.50
CA TYR A 72 -9.23 -2.19 -4.84
C TYR A 72 -9.23 -3.52 -5.58
N ILE A 73 -8.90 -4.62 -4.90
CA ILE A 73 -8.97 -5.97 -5.48
C ILE A 73 -10.41 -6.34 -5.83
N PHE A 74 -11.37 -5.95 -4.99
CA PHE A 74 -12.79 -6.09 -5.30
C PHE A 74 -13.20 -5.27 -6.53
N LEU A 75 -12.75 -4.02 -6.64
CA LEU A 75 -13.03 -3.16 -7.80
C LEU A 75 -12.44 -3.76 -9.09
N VAL A 76 -11.26 -4.37 -9.03
CA VAL A 76 -10.69 -5.11 -10.16
C VAL A 76 -11.57 -6.31 -10.53
N ALA A 77 -12.15 -7.01 -9.56
CA ALA A 77 -13.10 -8.09 -9.84
C ALA A 77 -14.42 -7.61 -10.46
N ILE A 78 -14.82 -6.34 -10.28
CA ILE A 78 -15.97 -5.74 -11.00
C ILE A 78 -15.72 -5.72 -12.52
N ALA A 79 -14.47 -5.80 -12.99
CA ALA A 79 -14.16 -5.98 -14.42
C ALA A 79 -14.88 -7.18 -15.06
N ASN A 80 -15.19 -8.20 -14.25
CA ASN A 80 -15.91 -9.38 -14.69
C ASN A 80 -17.41 -9.16 -14.86
N VAL A 81 -17.95 -8.08 -14.31
CA VAL A 81 -19.34 -7.66 -14.53
C VAL A 81 -19.41 -6.94 -15.86
N ASP A 82 -20.22 -7.46 -16.80
CA ASP A 82 -20.45 -6.82 -18.09
C ASP A 82 -21.37 -5.60 -17.94
N LEU A 83 -20.81 -4.48 -17.48
CA LEU A 83 -21.54 -3.24 -17.12
C LEU A 83 -22.42 -2.69 -18.25
N PHE A 84 -22.05 -2.93 -19.50
CA PHE A 84 -22.77 -2.42 -20.67
C PHE A 84 -23.54 -3.50 -21.45
N SER A 85 -23.67 -4.69 -20.85
CA SER A 85 -24.30 -5.87 -21.46
C SER A 85 -23.81 -6.11 -22.89
N THR A 86 -22.50 -5.96 -23.09
CA THR A 86 -21.83 -6.12 -24.39
C THR A 86 -21.83 -7.56 -24.88
N GLY A 87 -21.94 -8.53 -23.98
CA GLY A 87 -21.72 -9.94 -24.25
C GLY A 87 -20.28 -10.24 -24.63
N TYR A 88 -19.30 -9.42 -24.23
CA TYR A 88 -17.90 -9.59 -24.61
C TYR A 88 -17.34 -10.97 -24.24
N LEU A 89 -17.78 -11.54 -23.11
CA LEU A 89 -17.43 -12.88 -22.67
C LEU A 89 -17.89 -13.96 -23.65
N ARG A 90 -19.02 -13.75 -24.33
CA ARG A 90 -19.48 -14.62 -25.41
C ARG A 90 -18.53 -14.50 -26.59
N VAL A 91 -18.24 -13.29 -27.06
CA VAL A 91 -17.38 -13.05 -28.23
C VAL A 91 -15.97 -13.64 -28.04
N ILE A 92 -15.38 -13.51 -26.84
CA ILE A 92 -14.04 -14.06 -26.54
C ILE A 92 -14.03 -15.59 -26.50
N ASN A 93 -15.14 -16.21 -26.11
CA ASN A 93 -15.26 -17.66 -25.98
C ASN A 93 -15.90 -18.33 -27.20
N THR A 94 -16.41 -17.57 -28.16
CA THR A 94 -16.91 -18.09 -29.42
C THR A 94 -15.75 -18.39 -30.36
N SER A 95 -15.69 -19.62 -30.85
CA SER A 95 -14.73 -20.04 -31.88
C SER A 95 -15.02 -19.40 -33.24
N LYS A 96 -14.07 -19.48 -34.18
CA LYS A 96 -14.27 -19.02 -35.57
C LYS A 96 -15.45 -19.70 -36.28
N SER A 97 -15.84 -20.90 -35.84
CA SER A 97 -17.00 -21.63 -36.34
C SER A 97 -18.31 -21.24 -35.65
N GLY A 98 -18.32 -20.19 -34.81
CA GLY A 98 -19.53 -19.71 -34.13
C GLY A 98 -19.95 -20.53 -32.90
N ILE A 99 -19.19 -21.58 -32.56
CA ILE A 99 -19.48 -22.45 -31.40
C ILE A 99 -18.93 -21.80 -30.14
N TYR A 100 -19.79 -21.62 -29.13
CA TYR A 100 -19.39 -21.12 -27.82
C TYR A 100 -18.65 -22.22 -27.05
N ALA A 101 -17.40 -21.95 -26.67
CA ALA A 101 -16.59 -22.88 -25.91
C ALA A 101 -15.69 -22.09 -24.95
N PRO A 102 -16.12 -21.81 -23.70
CA PRO A 102 -15.30 -21.18 -22.69
C PRO A 102 -14.04 -22.01 -22.45
N ARG A 103 -12.92 -21.46 -22.90
CA ARG A 103 -11.59 -22.01 -22.72
C ARG A 103 -10.82 -21.03 -21.85
N ILE A 104 -10.27 -21.51 -20.74
CA ILE A 104 -9.48 -20.67 -19.83
C ILE A 104 -8.34 -19.94 -20.56
N LYS A 105 -7.79 -20.57 -21.60
CA LYS A 105 -6.78 -19.99 -22.49
C LYS A 105 -7.23 -18.66 -23.14
N ASN A 106 -8.50 -18.55 -23.56
CA ASN A 106 -9.02 -17.31 -24.16
C ASN A 106 -9.12 -16.20 -23.13
N HIS A 107 -9.52 -16.52 -21.89
CA HIS A 107 -9.52 -15.56 -20.79
C HIS A 107 -8.11 -15.13 -20.39
N ILE A 108 -7.15 -16.06 -20.34
CA ILE A 108 -5.74 -15.73 -20.09
C ILE A 108 -5.23 -14.76 -21.16
N TYR A 109 -5.51 -15.00 -22.45
CA TYR A 109 -5.13 -14.05 -23.50
C TYR A 109 -5.82 -12.70 -23.38
N TYR A 110 -7.12 -12.69 -23.07
CA TYR A 110 -7.85 -11.45 -22.82
C TYR A 110 -7.19 -10.65 -21.70
N VAL A 111 -6.93 -11.26 -20.53
CA VAL A 111 -6.28 -10.60 -19.38
C VAL A 111 -4.87 -10.15 -19.73
N LEU A 112 -4.09 -10.98 -20.44
CA LEU A 112 -2.73 -10.63 -20.84
C LEU A 112 -2.70 -9.38 -21.72
N ILE A 113 -3.59 -9.30 -22.71
CA ILE A 113 -3.60 -8.22 -23.71
C ILE A 113 -4.31 -6.98 -23.19
N SER A 114 -5.46 -7.13 -22.52
CA SER A 114 -6.27 -5.99 -22.06
C SER A 114 -5.74 -5.34 -20.78
N TYR A 115 -5.02 -6.11 -19.94
CA TYR A 115 -4.59 -5.68 -18.61
C TYR A 115 -3.07 -5.74 -18.42
N VAL A 116 -2.46 -6.93 -18.48
CA VAL A 116 -1.05 -7.12 -18.10
C VAL A 116 -0.11 -6.33 -18.99
N LEU A 117 -0.28 -6.42 -20.31
CA LEU A 117 0.64 -5.80 -21.27
C LEU A 117 0.63 -4.25 -21.19
N PRO A 118 -0.53 -3.56 -21.16
CA PRO A 118 -0.58 -2.11 -20.91
C PRO A 118 0.09 -1.69 -19.60
N PHE A 119 -0.04 -2.52 -18.56
CA PHE A 119 0.51 -2.24 -17.25
C PHE A 119 2.04 -2.42 -17.21
N VAL A 120 2.55 -3.49 -17.83
CA VAL A 120 4.00 -3.71 -17.98
C VAL A 120 4.62 -2.59 -18.83
N PHE A 121 3.94 -2.17 -19.90
CA PHE A 121 4.39 -1.03 -20.71
C PHE A 121 4.46 0.26 -19.89
N THR A 122 3.46 0.49 -19.03
CA THR A 122 3.44 1.62 -18.10
C THR A 122 4.63 1.57 -17.14
N LEU A 123 4.90 0.42 -16.52
CA LEU A 123 6.07 0.25 -15.65
C LEU A 123 7.39 0.50 -16.37
N ALA A 124 7.52 0.02 -17.62
CA ALA A 124 8.70 0.27 -18.42
C ALA A 124 8.88 1.78 -18.67
N LEU A 125 7.81 2.49 -19.07
CA LEU A 125 7.86 3.94 -19.22
C LEU A 125 8.23 4.66 -17.91
N MET A 126 7.70 4.18 -16.77
CA MET A 126 8.03 4.72 -15.46
C MET A 126 9.52 4.58 -15.11
N ALA A 127 10.13 3.45 -15.50
CA ALA A 127 11.52 3.15 -15.17
C ALA A 127 12.53 3.89 -16.06
N PHE A 128 12.17 4.19 -17.32
CA PHE A 128 13.11 4.76 -18.29
C PHE A 128 12.97 6.28 -18.49
N HIS A 129 11.91 6.92 -17.97
CA HIS A 129 11.68 8.35 -18.14
C HIS A 129 11.38 9.07 -16.83
N ASP A 130 12.05 10.20 -16.60
CA ASP A 130 11.76 11.10 -15.49
C ASP A 130 10.35 11.68 -15.63
N PHE A 131 9.49 11.34 -14.67
CA PHE A 131 8.10 11.76 -14.62
C PHE A 131 7.88 13.27 -14.56
N GLU A 132 8.90 14.04 -14.14
CA GLU A 132 8.77 15.46 -13.89
C GLU A 132 8.72 16.31 -15.18
N ARG A 133 9.12 15.77 -16.33
CA ARG A 133 9.48 16.61 -17.48
C ARG A 133 8.40 16.81 -18.56
N LEU A 134 7.27 16.10 -18.54
CA LEU A 134 6.22 16.22 -19.57
C LEU A 134 4.85 15.80 -19.01
N ASN A 135 3.76 16.14 -19.72
CA ASN A 135 2.38 15.68 -19.52
C ASN A 135 2.23 14.13 -19.66
N MET A 136 3.12 13.36 -19.04
CA MET A 136 3.23 11.90 -19.05
C MET A 136 1.91 11.25 -18.63
N PHE A 137 1.21 11.82 -17.65
CA PHE A 137 -0.10 11.34 -17.27
C PHE A 137 -1.11 11.41 -18.43
N ASN A 138 -1.19 12.54 -19.14
CA ASN A 138 -2.09 12.68 -20.27
C ASN A 138 -1.70 11.75 -21.42
N PHE A 139 -0.40 11.60 -21.70
CA PHE A 139 0.11 10.68 -22.72
C PHE A 139 -0.21 9.22 -22.37
N LEU A 140 -0.01 8.83 -21.11
CA LEU A 140 -0.35 7.51 -20.58
C LEU A 140 -1.85 7.22 -20.75
N MET A 141 -2.71 8.16 -20.34
CA MET A 141 -4.15 8.02 -20.46
C MET A 141 -4.61 7.92 -21.92
N ALA A 142 -4.04 8.75 -22.81
CA ALA A 142 -4.28 8.65 -24.25
C ALA A 142 -3.82 7.29 -24.81
N GLY A 143 -2.66 6.79 -24.36
CA GLY A 143 -2.14 5.47 -24.70
C GLY A 143 -3.06 4.33 -24.27
N TYR A 144 -3.61 4.38 -23.06
CA TYR A 144 -4.59 3.41 -22.57
C TYR A 144 -5.88 3.42 -23.39
N ILE A 145 -6.43 4.60 -23.70
CA ILE A 145 -7.62 4.72 -24.55
C ILE A 145 -7.34 4.15 -25.95
N ALA A 146 -6.20 4.52 -26.55
CA ALA A 146 -5.80 4.01 -27.87
C ALA A 146 -5.64 2.49 -27.85
N TRP A 147 -5.02 1.93 -26.81
CA TRP A 147 -4.87 0.49 -26.63
C TRP A 147 -6.21 -0.22 -26.51
N ALA A 148 -7.09 0.27 -25.64
CA ALA A 148 -8.43 -0.28 -25.43
C ALA A 148 -9.25 -0.24 -26.73
N PHE A 149 -9.13 0.84 -27.50
CA PHE A 149 -9.79 1.00 -28.79
C PHE A 149 -9.27 0.00 -29.82
N LEU A 150 -7.94 -0.10 -30.00
CA LEU A 150 -7.31 -1.03 -30.93
C LEU A 150 -7.69 -2.48 -30.63
N TYR A 151 -7.65 -2.87 -29.35
CA TYR A 151 -8.08 -4.19 -28.91
C TYR A 151 -9.56 -4.44 -29.25
N SER A 152 -10.42 -3.47 -28.93
CA SER A 152 -11.87 -3.60 -29.15
C SER A 152 -12.20 -3.75 -30.62
N VAL A 153 -11.56 -2.98 -31.51
CA VAL A 153 -11.71 -3.11 -32.96
C VAL A 153 -11.26 -4.50 -33.44
N ALA A 154 -10.09 -4.97 -32.97
CA ALA A 154 -9.56 -6.27 -33.36
C ALA A 154 -10.49 -7.44 -32.97
N VAL A 155 -11.12 -7.37 -31.78
CA VAL A 155 -12.13 -8.36 -31.36
C VAL A 155 -13.40 -8.24 -32.19
N SER A 156 -13.86 -7.02 -32.47
CA SER A 156 -15.12 -6.76 -33.16
C SER A 156 -15.13 -7.22 -34.61
N VAL A 157 -14.03 -6.99 -35.34
CA VAL A 157 -13.90 -7.34 -36.76
C VAL A 157 -14.01 -8.85 -36.98
N ASN A 158 -13.58 -9.65 -36.00
CA ASN A 158 -13.65 -11.10 -36.07
C ASN A 158 -15.01 -11.67 -35.64
N GLY A 159 -15.81 -10.90 -34.90
CA GLY A 159 -17.05 -11.38 -34.28
C GLY A 159 -18.34 -11.00 -35.02
N PHE A 160 -18.34 -9.94 -35.82
CA PHE A 160 -19.56 -9.38 -36.41
C PHE A 160 -19.42 -9.06 -37.90
N ASN A 161 -20.49 -9.29 -38.66
CA ASN A 161 -20.52 -9.02 -40.10
C ASN A 161 -21.06 -7.62 -40.45
N LYS A 162 -21.87 -7.00 -39.58
CA LYS A 162 -22.48 -5.69 -39.85
C LYS A 162 -21.67 -4.56 -39.23
N LYS A 163 -21.33 -3.54 -40.05
CA LYS A 163 -20.56 -2.36 -39.62
C LYS A 163 -21.15 -1.65 -38.38
N LYS A 164 -22.48 -1.51 -38.29
CA LYS A 164 -23.13 -0.86 -37.14
C LYS A 164 -22.93 -1.63 -35.83
N GLU A 165 -22.99 -2.97 -35.89
CA GLU A 165 -22.79 -3.84 -34.72
C GLU A 165 -21.32 -3.81 -34.28
N ILE A 166 -20.38 -3.84 -35.23
CA ILE A 166 -18.93 -3.69 -34.98
C ILE A 166 -18.63 -2.40 -34.22
N VAL A 167 -19.14 -1.26 -34.71
CA VAL A 167 -18.86 0.06 -34.10
C VAL A 167 -19.47 0.15 -32.69
N CYS A 168 -20.74 -0.26 -32.53
CA CYS A 168 -21.41 -0.20 -31.24
C CYS A 168 -20.71 -1.08 -30.19
N PHE A 169 -20.37 -2.33 -30.56
CA PHE A 169 -19.65 -3.24 -29.68
C PHE A 169 -18.23 -2.72 -29.38
N SER A 170 -17.50 -2.22 -30.39
CA SER A 170 -16.15 -1.65 -30.20
C SER A 170 -16.14 -0.52 -29.17
N ILE A 171 -17.09 0.42 -29.27
CA ILE A 171 -17.17 1.57 -28.37
C ILE A 171 -17.44 1.10 -26.94
N LYS A 172 -18.45 0.23 -26.75
CA LYS A 172 -18.80 -0.26 -25.41
C LYS A 172 -17.66 -1.06 -24.78
N LEU A 173 -17.01 -1.93 -25.56
CA LEU A 173 -15.85 -2.71 -25.08
C LEU A 173 -14.66 -1.82 -24.77
N THR A 174 -14.43 -0.75 -25.54
CA THR A 174 -13.37 0.23 -25.29
C THR A 174 -13.58 0.91 -23.95
N ILE A 175 -14.80 1.40 -23.69
CA ILE A 175 -15.15 2.05 -22.42
C ILE A 175 -14.99 1.06 -21.26
N HIS A 176 -15.45 -0.19 -21.42
CA HIS A 176 -15.31 -1.24 -20.41
C HIS A 176 -13.85 -1.48 -20.04
N ILE A 177 -13.00 -1.77 -21.04
CA ILE A 177 -11.57 -2.03 -20.82
C ILE A 177 -10.87 -0.81 -20.21
N PHE A 178 -11.21 0.39 -20.68
CA PHE A 178 -10.64 1.62 -20.14
C PHE A 178 -10.97 1.80 -18.65
N ILE A 179 -12.23 1.60 -18.24
CA ILE A 179 -12.62 1.67 -16.82
C ILE A 179 -11.81 0.68 -15.98
N VAL A 180 -11.64 -0.55 -16.46
CA VAL A 180 -10.84 -1.59 -15.78
C VAL A 180 -9.38 -1.17 -15.62
N GLN A 181 -8.80 -0.58 -16.67
CA GLN A 181 -7.43 -0.06 -16.63
C GLN A 181 -7.29 1.09 -15.63
N ILE A 182 -8.25 2.02 -15.57
CA ILE A 182 -8.23 3.14 -14.60
C ILE A 182 -8.33 2.65 -13.16
N ILE A 183 -9.24 1.72 -12.88
CA ILE A 183 -9.37 1.11 -11.55
C ILE A 183 -8.05 0.45 -11.15
N SER A 184 -7.44 -0.28 -12.07
CA SER A 184 -6.18 -0.97 -11.79
C SER A 184 -5.00 -0.01 -11.61
N LEU A 185 -4.96 1.08 -12.37
CA LEU A 185 -3.95 2.13 -12.22
C LEU A 185 -4.11 2.86 -10.89
N ALA A 186 -5.35 3.14 -10.45
CA ALA A 186 -5.61 3.73 -9.15
C ALA A 186 -5.16 2.80 -8.00
N SER A 187 -5.48 1.50 -8.11
CA SER A 187 -4.99 0.49 -7.16
C SER A 187 -3.45 0.44 -7.12
N PHE A 188 -2.81 0.57 -8.28
CA PHE A 188 -1.35 0.59 -8.36
C PHE A 188 -0.74 1.86 -7.76
N ALA A 189 -1.35 3.02 -8.02
CA ALA A 189 -0.92 4.28 -7.44
C ALA A 189 -0.97 4.24 -5.90
N VAL A 190 -1.99 3.59 -5.35
CA VAL A 190 -2.07 3.31 -3.91
C VAL A 190 -0.92 2.42 -3.46
N LEU A 191 -0.67 1.29 -4.13
CA LEU A 191 0.46 0.42 -3.79
C LEU A 191 1.78 1.20 -3.80
N LEU A 192 2.02 1.99 -4.86
CA LEU A 192 3.21 2.85 -4.94
C LEU A 192 3.26 3.86 -3.80
N ALA A 193 2.14 4.49 -3.44
CA ALA A 193 2.10 5.43 -2.32
C ALA A 193 2.47 4.77 -0.97
N LEU A 194 2.22 3.46 -0.84
CA LEU A 194 2.63 2.66 0.33
C LEU A 194 4.11 2.24 0.26
N LEU A 195 4.62 1.94 -0.93
CA LEU A 195 6.01 1.45 -1.12
C LEU A 195 7.04 2.59 -1.25
N LEU A 196 6.67 3.74 -1.82
CA LEU A 196 7.57 4.85 -2.15
C LEU A 196 8.34 5.38 -0.93
N PRO A 197 7.74 5.54 0.26
CA PRO A 197 8.49 5.95 1.46
C PRO A 197 9.64 5.00 1.83
N ARG A 198 9.57 3.74 1.38
CA ARG A 198 10.59 2.70 1.61
C ARG A 198 11.45 2.41 0.38
N ALA A 199 11.24 3.10 -0.74
CA ALA A 199 11.93 2.77 -1.99
C ALA A 199 13.46 2.82 -1.87
N LYS A 200 14.00 3.66 -0.96
CA LYS A 200 15.44 3.73 -0.66
C LYS A 200 15.97 2.54 0.16
N GLU A 201 15.10 1.83 0.88
CA GLU A 201 15.46 0.74 1.79
C GLU A 201 15.25 -0.64 1.18
N ILE A 202 14.40 -0.73 0.17
CA ILE A 202 14.05 -1.97 -0.52
C ILE A 202 15.00 -2.14 -1.70
N ASP A 203 15.68 -3.29 -1.79
CA ASP A 203 16.48 -3.63 -2.96
C ASP A 203 15.63 -3.66 -4.24
N ASN A 204 16.20 -3.24 -5.36
CA ASN A 204 15.53 -3.16 -6.66
C ASN A 204 14.89 -4.49 -7.06
N LEU A 205 15.56 -5.61 -6.77
CA LEU A 205 15.02 -6.95 -7.05
C LEU A 205 13.79 -7.26 -6.21
N SER A 206 13.81 -6.89 -4.93
CA SER A 206 12.69 -7.09 -4.01
C SER A 206 11.50 -6.22 -4.41
N MET A 207 11.75 -4.96 -4.80
CA MET A 207 10.72 -4.06 -5.32
C MET A 207 10.08 -4.66 -6.59
N LEU A 208 10.89 -5.11 -7.55
CA LEU A 208 10.39 -5.75 -8.77
C LEU A 208 9.56 -7.00 -8.48
N ALA A 209 9.98 -7.83 -7.52
CA ALA A 209 9.24 -9.01 -7.11
C ALA A 209 7.86 -8.65 -6.54
N VAL A 210 7.78 -7.66 -5.65
CA VAL A 210 6.52 -7.17 -5.08
C VAL A 210 5.59 -6.66 -6.17
N LEU A 211 6.10 -5.85 -7.10
CA LEU A 211 5.31 -5.35 -8.23
C LEU A 211 4.82 -6.49 -9.14
N THR A 212 5.65 -7.49 -9.40
CA THR A 212 5.28 -8.65 -10.21
C THR A 212 4.20 -9.49 -9.54
N ILE A 213 4.33 -9.77 -8.25
CA ILE A 213 3.32 -10.50 -7.46
C ILE A 213 2.00 -9.74 -7.47
N TYR A 214 2.04 -8.42 -7.31
CA TYR A 214 0.84 -7.58 -7.38
C TYR A 214 0.12 -7.66 -8.72
N ILE A 215 0.85 -7.57 -9.85
CA ILE A 215 0.27 -7.73 -11.19
C ILE A 215 -0.36 -9.12 -11.34
N ALA A 216 0.34 -10.17 -10.88
CA ALA A 216 -0.15 -11.54 -10.96
C ALA A 216 -1.44 -11.75 -10.14
N LEU A 217 -1.49 -11.20 -8.91
CA LEU A 217 -2.68 -11.27 -8.06
C LEU A 217 -3.87 -10.53 -8.67
N ASN A 218 -3.65 -9.32 -9.20
CA ASN A 218 -4.71 -8.59 -9.90
C ASN A 218 -5.18 -9.32 -11.16
N ALA A 219 -4.26 -9.85 -11.96
CA ALA A 219 -4.61 -10.62 -13.15
C ALA A 219 -5.44 -11.86 -12.78
N ALA A 220 -5.07 -12.57 -11.70
CA ALA A 220 -5.83 -13.72 -11.21
C ALA A 220 -7.25 -13.34 -10.76
N CYS A 221 -7.46 -12.13 -10.24
CA CYS A 221 -8.79 -11.62 -9.89
C CYS A 221 -9.64 -11.27 -11.12
N VAL A 222 -9.05 -11.05 -12.29
CA VAL A 222 -9.82 -10.86 -13.54
C VAL A 222 -10.15 -12.21 -14.20
N VAL A 223 -9.41 -13.29 -13.91
CA VAL A 223 -9.70 -14.61 -14.49
C VAL A 223 -11.00 -15.18 -13.92
N GLN A 224 -11.97 -15.40 -14.80
CA GLN A 224 -13.21 -16.10 -14.46
C GLN A 224 -12.98 -17.61 -14.42
N PHE A 225 -13.48 -18.27 -13.37
CA PHE A 225 -13.47 -19.72 -13.24
C PHE A 225 -14.88 -20.27 -13.50
N PHE A 226 -14.98 -21.20 -14.46
CA PHE A 226 -16.24 -21.89 -14.75
C PHE A 226 -16.25 -23.25 -14.04
N SER A 227 -17.35 -23.56 -13.35
CA SER A 227 -17.59 -24.92 -12.85
C SER A 227 -17.93 -25.82 -14.03
N SER A 228 -17.27 -26.99 -14.11
CA SER A 228 -17.49 -27.98 -15.18
C SER A 228 -18.94 -28.47 -15.23
N LYS A 229 -19.62 -28.54 -14.07
CA LYS A 229 -21.02 -28.96 -13.97
C LYS A 229 -21.99 -27.92 -14.56
N LYS A 230 -21.81 -26.64 -14.20
CA LYS A 230 -22.60 -25.54 -14.77
C LYS A 230 -22.31 -25.31 -16.25
N PHE A 231 -21.10 -25.62 -16.70
CA PHE A 231 -20.74 -25.60 -18.13
C PHE A 231 -21.53 -26.64 -18.93
N SER A 232 -21.73 -27.85 -18.38
CA SER A 232 -22.61 -28.86 -18.98
C SER A 232 -24.05 -28.37 -19.06
N GLU A 233 -24.56 -27.78 -17.99
CA GLU A 233 -25.93 -27.24 -17.91
C GLU A 233 -26.15 -26.05 -18.88
N LEU A 234 -25.14 -25.18 -19.07
CA LEU A 234 -25.19 -24.05 -20.00
C LEU A 234 -25.15 -24.49 -21.47
N ASN A 235 -24.37 -25.53 -21.80
CA ASN A 235 -24.32 -26.09 -23.16
C ASN A 235 -25.62 -26.81 -23.53
N GLU A 236 -26.28 -27.46 -22.57
CA GLU A 236 -27.59 -28.09 -22.80
C GLU A 236 -28.72 -27.06 -22.99
N ALA A 237 -28.55 -25.84 -22.48
CA ALA A 237 -29.54 -24.76 -22.55
C ALA A 237 -29.26 -23.70 -23.64
N GLU A 238 -28.35 -24.01 -24.59
CA GLU A 238 -27.70 -23.09 -25.54
C GLU A 238 -28.63 -22.16 -26.37
N GLU A 239 -29.92 -22.45 -26.48
CA GLU A 239 -30.85 -21.62 -27.27
C GLU A 239 -31.54 -20.47 -26.50
N LYS A 240 -31.52 -20.42 -25.16
CA LYS A 240 -32.40 -19.49 -24.42
C LYS A 240 -31.74 -18.57 -23.38
N LEU A 241 -30.46 -18.75 -23.07
CA LEU A 241 -29.83 -17.96 -22.00
C LEU A 241 -29.40 -16.57 -22.46
N THR A 242 -29.89 -15.54 -21.76
CA THR A 242 -29.43 -14.16 -21.95
C THR A 242 -28.01 -13.98 -21.39
N SER A 243 -27.28 -12.97 -21.87
CA SER A 243 -25.93 -12.63 -21.38
C SER A 243 -25.90 -12.40 -19.86
N GLU A 244 -26.97 -11.81 -19.31
CA GLU A 244 -27.13 -11.60 -17.87
C GLU A 244 -27.24 -12.92 -17.09
N GLN A 245 -27.99 -13.89 -17.60
CA GLN A 245 -28.08 -15.22 -16.96
C GLN A 245 -26.75 -15.98 -17.06
N LEU A 246 -25.98 -15.77 -18.12
CA LEU A 246 -24.64 -16.33 -18.29
C LEU A 246 -23.65 -15.75 -17.25
N VAL A 247 -23.71 -14.44 -16.99
CA VAL A 247 -22.91 -13.76 -15.95
C VAL A 247 -23.33 -14.17 -14.54
N GLN A 248 -24.64 -14.32 -14.27
CA GLN A 248 -25.13 -14.81 -12.98
C GLN A 248 -24.76 -16.28 -12.75
N ASN A 249 -24.66 -17.08 -13.82
CA ASN A 249 -24.34 -18.50 -13.72
C ASN A 249 -22.84 -18.82 -13.74
N SER A 250 -22.01 -17.99 -14.38
CA SER A 250 -20.56 -18.02 -14.18
C SER A 250 -20.27 -17.77 -12.69
N HIS A 251 -19.50 -18.67 -12.06
CA HIS A 251 -19.19 -18.52 -10.64
C HIS A 251 -18.57 -17.15 -10.41
N VAL A 252 -19.10 -16.45 -9.39
CA VAL A 252 -18.53 -15.20 -8.90
C VAL A 252 -17.04 -15.42 -8.70
N THR A 253 -16.23 -14.56 -9.31
CA THR A 253 -14.78 -14.50 -9.14
C THR A 253 -14.41 -14.88 -7.71
N PRO A 254 -13.37 -15.71 -7.46
CA PRO A 254 -12.88 -16.00 -6.12
C PRO A 254 -12.32 -14.77 -5.38
N ALA A 255 -12.66 -13.55 -5.82
CA ALA A 255 -12.38 -12.29 -5.16
C ALA A 255 -12.72 -12.36 -3.67
N TYR A 256 -13.85 -12.93 -3.25
CA TYR A 256 -14.16 -13.10 -1.83
C TYR A 256 -13.15 -13.98 -1.09
N LEU A 257 -12.69 -15.07 -1.73
CA LEU A 257 -11.64 -15.93 -1.18
C LEU A 257 -10.31 -15.17 -1.11
N PHE A 258 -9.92 -14.45 -2.17
CA PHE A 258 -8.71 -13.64 -2.18
C PHE A 258 -8.75 -12.51 -1.15
N MET A 259 -9.89 -11.84 -0.99
CA MET A 259 -10.10 -10.82 0.04
C MET A 259 -9.95 -11.42 1.43
N ALA A 260 -10.56 -12.58 1.69
CA ALA A 260 -10.42 -13.29 2.97
C ALA A 260 -8.96 -13.73 3.20
N LEU A 261 -8.29 -14.27 2.19
CA LEU A 261 -6.88 -14.68 2.28
C LEU A 261 -5.94 -13.50 2.50
N LEU A 262 -6.20 -12.35 1.90
CA LEU A 262 -5.41 -11.14 2.11
C LEU A 262 -5.63 -10.55 3.49
N PHE A 263 -6.87 -10.55 3.97
CA PHE A 263 -7.19 -10.11 5.32
C PHE A 263 -6.57 -11.05 6.38
N ILE A 264 -6.66 -12.37 6.20
CA ILE A 264 -6.01 -13.33 7.11
C ILE A 264 -4.49 -13.22 6.99
N GLY A 265 -3.98 -13.08 5.76
CA GLY A 265 -2.57 -12.92 5.47
C GLY A 265 -1.99 -11.65 6.10
N SER A 266 -2.76 -10.56 6.19
CA SER A 266 -2.30 -9.33 6.84
C SER A 266 -2.06 -9.51 8.34
N LEU A 267 -2.65 -10.53 8.96
CA LEU A 267 -2.41 -10.87 10.37
C LEU A 267 -1.13 -11.68 10.59
N PHE A 268 -0.50 -12.20 9.52
CA PHE A 268 0.75 -12.95 9.64
C PHE A 268 1.89 -12.01 10.12
N PRO A 269 2.70 -12.37 11.14
CA PRO A 269 3.54 -11.40 11.84
C PRO A 269 4.47 -10.53 10.97
N PRO A 270 5.17 -11.06 9.96
CA PRO A 270 5.98 -10.23 9.06
C PRO A 270 5.17 -9.20 8.26
N ILE A 271 3.97 -9.58 7.80
CA ILE A 271 3.09 -8.68 7.04
C ILE A 271 2.43 -7.68 8.00
N SER A 272 2.00 -8.16 9.16
CA SER A 272 1.40 -7.36 10.23
C SER A 272 2.33 -6.25 10.71
N SER A 273 3.61 -6.57 10.92
CA SER A 273 4.65 -5.60 11.22
C SER A 273 4.75 -4.52 10.13
N TYR A 274 4.82 -4.93 8.87
CA TYR A 274 4.87 -4.01 7.73
C TYR A 274 3.64 -3.09 7.67
N VAL A 275 2.45 -3.63 7.94
CA VAL A 275 1.19 -2.88 7.97
C VAL A 275 1.13 -1.88 9.14
N ALA A 276 1.79 -2.18 10.27
CA ALA A 276 1.96 -1.23 11.38
C ALA A 276 3.01 -0.15 11.09
N GLU A 277 4.05 -0.46 10.33
CA GLU A 277 5.12 0.49 9.99
C GLU A 277 4.58 1.71 9.23
N ILE A 278 3.65 1.50 8.29
CA ILE A 278 3.08 2.56 7.45
C ILE A 278 2.45 3.69 8.28
N PRO A 279 1.46 3.44 9.16
CA PRO A 279 0.87 4.51 9.97
C PRO A 279 1.88 5.12 10.95
N LEU A 280 2.78 4.34 11.55
CA LEU A 280 3.83 4.88 12.43
C LEU A 280 4.72 5.89 11.71
N ARG A 281 5.10 5.57 10.47
CA ARG A 281 5.88 6.44 9.59
C ARG A 281 5.11 7.68 9.19
N LYS A 282 3.83 7.54 8.81
CA LYS A 282 2.95 8.67 8.44
C LYS A 282 2.68 9.62 9.60
N LEU A 283 2.62 9.11 10.83
CA LEU A 283 2.44 9.90 12.04
C LEU A 283 3.74 10.52 12.55
N ASN A 284 4.88 10.26 11.90
CA ASN A 284 6.21 10.69 12.34
C ASN A 284 6.58 10.25 13.77
N ILE A 285 6.01 9.13 14.25
CA ILE A 285 6.29 8.57 15.59
C ILE A 285 7.06 7.26 15.54
N GLY A 286 7.52 6.82 14.37
CA GLY A 286 8.25 5.57 14.24
C GLY A 286 8.31 5.11 12.79
N GLY A 287 8.43 3.80 12.57
CA GLY A 287 8.38 3.24 11.22
C GLY A 287 9.70 3.34 10.45
N GLY A 288 10.84 3.42 11.15
CA GLY A 288 12.17 3.43 10.55
C GLY A 288 12.60 4.78 9.97
N ILE A 289 12.03 5.89 10.46
CA ILE A 289 12.38 7.25 10.00
C ILE A 289 13.83 7.56 10.39
N ASP A 290 14.60 8.09 9.45
CA ASP A 290 15.96 8.55 9.71
C ASP A 290 15.94 9.76 10.66
N PHE A 291 16.77 9.71 11.70
CA PHE A 291 16.87 10.78 12.68
C PHE A 291 18.31 10.94 13.21
N VAL A 292 18.57 12.09 13.81
CA VAL A 292 19.81 12.34 14.55
C VAL A 292 19.46 12.62 16.00
N ALA A 293 20.26 12.02 16.88
CA ALA A 293 20.03 12.01 18.30
C ALA A 293 21.09 12.90 18.96
N VAL A 294 20.65 13.90 19.72
CA VAL A 294 21.54 14.89 20.31
C VAL A 294 21.34 14.91 21.81
N ASP A 295 22.44 14.87 22.57
CA ASP A 295 22.40 15.07 24.02
C ASP A 295 21.83 16.46 24.33
N ALA A 296 20.83 16.53 25.21
CA ALA A 296 20.24 17.80 25.65
C ALA A 296 21.30 18.72 26.30
N GLN A 297 22.31 18.14 26.95
CA GLN A 297 23.43 18.88 27.54
C GLN A 297 24.57 19.15 26.54
N ARG A 298 24.46 18.64 25.31
CA ARG A 298 25.46 18.73 24.24
C ARG A 298 26.85 18.26 24.66
N GLN A 299 26.93 17.18 25.45
CA GLN A 299 28.20 16.59 25.87
C GLN A 299 28.59 15.45 24.92
N CYS A 300 29.84 15.42 24.49
CA CYS A 300 30.37 14.39 23.59
C CYS A 300 30.83 13.11 24.30
N ARG A 301 30.77 13.05 25.63
CA ARG A 301 31.23 11.88 26.41
C ARG A 301 30.11 11.11 27.10
N SER A 302 28.88 11.62 27.04
CA SER A 302 27.72 11.03 27.72
C SER A 302 27.11 9.87 26.93
N TRP A 303 27.44 9.73 25.64
CA TRP A 303 26.81 8.80 24.71
C TRP A 303 27.83 7.82 24.12
N PRO A 304 27.41 6.60 23.75
CA PRO A 304 28.30 5.60 23.19
C PRO A 304 28.74 5.93 21.76
N ASN A 305 29.95 5.47 21.38
CA ASN A 305 30.60 5.78 20.10
C ASN A 305 29.83 5.33 18.85
N PHE A 306 28.88 4.41 18.98
CA PHE A 306 28.03 4.00 17.86
C PHE A 306 26.90 5.01 17.57
N ILE A 307 26.65 5.96 18.48
CA ILE A 307 25.69 7.06 18.27
C ILE A 307 26.43 8.36 17.93
N ILE A 308 27.58 8.60 18.56
CA ILE A 308 28.37 9.81 18.36
C ILE A 308 29.80 9.49 17.94
N GLU A 309 30.33 10.30 17.03
CA GLU A 309 31.72 10.24 16.58
C GLU A 309 32.46 11.46 17.10
N ILE A 310 33.53 11.24 17.85
CA ILE A 310 34.32 12.29 18.49
C ILE A 310 35.42 12.72 17.53
N GLU A 311 35.35 13.95 17.04
CA GLU A 311 36.38 14.53 16.15
C GLU A 311 37.50 15.21 16.94
N THR A 312 37.15 15.91 18.02
CA THR A 312 38.09 16.54 18.96
C THR A 312 37.55 16.45 20.40
N GLU A 313 38.32 16.87 21.41
CA GLU A 313 37.85 16.85 22.81
C GLU A 313 36.52 17.58 23.04
N ASP A 314 36.22 18.60 22.22
CA ASP A 314 35.06 19.49 22.34
C ASP A 314 34.07 19.38 21.16
N THR A 315 34.38 18.61 20.10
CA THR A 315 33.51 18.47 18.92
C THR A 315 33.18 17.01 18.63
N CYS A 316 31.90 16.75 18.44
CA CYS A 316 31.39 15.46 18.02
C CYS A 316 30.28 15.62 16.99
N THR A 317 30.13 14.61 16.14
CA THR A 317 29.06 14.48 15.17
C THR A 317 28.17 13.30 15.56
N SER A 318 26.86 13.48 15.50
CA SER A 318 25.95 12.36 15.73
C SER A 318 25.76 11.58 14.45
N ARG A 319 25.83 10.26 14.57
CA ARG A 319 25.48 9.33 13.50
C ARG A 319 23.98 9.33 13.27
N LYS A 320 23.58 9.10 12.01
CA LYS A 320 22.17 8.92 11.63
C LYS A 320 21.70 7.56 12.16
N GLY A 321 20.60 7.58 12.91
CA GLY A 321 19.89 6.38 13.37
C GLY A 321 18.54 6.23 12.68
N LYS A 322 17.89 5.07 12.88
CA LYS A 322 16.51 4.83 12.46
C LYS A 322 15.59 4.76 13.67
N MET A 323 14.59 5.63 13.72
CA MET A 323 13.61 5.66 14.80
C MET A 323 12.57 4.58 14.55
N ILE A 324 12.52 3.59 15.44
CA ILE A 324 11.56 2.48 15.37
C ILE A 324 10.23 2.94 15.94
N LEU A 325 10.26 3.56 17.12
CA LEU A 325 9.07 4.02 17.81
C LEU A 325 9.38 5.13 18.81
N GLN A 326 8.53 6.14 18.87
CA GLN A 326 8.54 7.19 19.88
C GLN A 326 7.17 7.20 20.57
N LEU A 327 7.17 6.96 21.88
CA LEU A 327 5.96 6.98 22.71
C LEU A 327 6.26 7.64 24.06
N GLY A 328 5.49 8.68 24.38
CA GLY A 328 5.67 9.42 25.62
C GLY A 328 7.08 10.00 25.70
N SER A 329 7.78 9.73 26.81
CA SER A 329 9.16 10.17 27.06
C SER A 329 10.23 9.23 26.50
N MET A 330 9.85 8.12 25.87
CA MET A 330 10.78 7.08 25.40
C MET A 330 10.79 7.00 23.88
N ALA A 331 11.98 6.92 23.31
CA ALA A 331 12.19 6.61 21.90
C ALA A 331 13.07 5.36 21.75
N TYR A 332 12.65 4.44 20.90
CA TYR A 332 13.40 3.26 20.50
C TYR A 332 13.99 3.49 19.12
N ALA A 333 15.28 3.26 19.01
CA ALA A 333 16.04 3.58 17.82
C ALA A 333 17.09 2.52 17.53
N ILE A 334 17.40 2.34 16.25
CA ILE A 334 18.49 1.48 15.81
C ILE A 334 19.62 2.34 15.26
N PHE A 335 20.81 2.13 15.80
CA PHE A 335 22.06 2.67 15.27
C PHE A 335 22.90 1.54 14.68
N ARG A 336 23.81 1.85 13.77
CA ARG A 336 24.77 0.88 13.24
C ARG A 336 26.11 1.10 13.92
N ASP A 337 26.68 0.04 14.47
CA ASP A 337 28.03 0.09 15.03
C ASP A 337 29.10 0.14 13.93
N GLU A 338 30.37 0.20 14.33
CA GLU A 338 31.53 0.22 13.42
C GLU A 338 31.62 -1.03 12.53
N PHE A 339 31.02 -2.14 12.95
CA PHE A 339 30.93 -3.39 12.19
C PHE A 339 29.62 -3.51 11.40
N ASN A 340 28.89 -2.41 11.26
CA ASN A 340 27.62 -2.32 10.56
C ASN A 340 26.51 -3.21 11.16
N LYS A 341 26.62 -3.60 12.43
CA LYS A 341 25.61 -4.39 13.14
C LYS A 341 24.56 -3.45 13.75
N PRO A 342 23.27 -3.78 13.66
CA PRO A 342 22.22 -2.97 14.25
C PRO A 342 22.23 -3.08 15.78
N GLN A 343 22.23 -1.94 16.46
CA GLN A 343 22.15 -1.81 17.91
C GLN A 343 20.86 -1.09 18.28
N LEU A 344 19.96 -1.78 18.98
CA LEU A 344 18.73 -1.19 19.51
C LEU A 344 19.05 -0.40 20.79
N VAL A 345 18.58 0.85 20.83
CA VAL A 345 18.76 1.76 21.96
C VAL A 345 17.41 2.28 22.40
N SER A 346 17.24 2.42 23.71
CA SER A 346 16.16 3.19 24.31
C SER A 346 16.70 4.54 24.76
N LEU A 347 16.12 5.62 24.23
CA LEU A 347 16.47 7.00 24.50
C LEU A 347 15.36 7.65 25.33
N ASN A 348 15.74 8.32 26.41
CA ASN A 348 14.83 9.17 27.17
C ASN A 348 14.86 10.59 26.59
N ILE A 349 13.75 11.00 25.99
CA ILE A 349 13.57 12.25 25.24
C ILE A 349 13.65 13.48 26.16
N GLU A 350 13.35 13.34 27.46
CA GLU A 350 13.55 14.44 28.41
C GLU A 350 15.04 14.77 28.58
N LYS A 351 15.93 13.81 28.30
CA LYS A 351 17.39 13.96 28.39
C LYS A 351 18.06 14.07 27.01
N SER A 352 17.31 13.93 25.92
CA SER A 352 17.84 13.91 24.55
C SER A 352 16.91 14.63 23.58
N SER A 353 17.44 15.49 22.72
CA SER A 353 16.69 16.07 21.62
C SER A 353 16.82 15.21 20.37
N ILE A 354 15.69 14.86 19.76
CA ILE A 354 15.59 14.14 18.48
C ILE A 354 15.36 15.15 17.36
N ILE A 355 16.26 15.20 16.39
CA ILE A 355 16.12 16.04 15.20
C ILE A 355 15.64 15.13 14.06
N LYS A 356 14.43 15.42 13.56
CA LYS A 356 13.81 14.81 12.38
C LYS A 356 14.02 15.75 11.19
N ASP A 357 13.90 15.23 9.96
CA ASP A 357 14.06 16.00 8.71
C ASP A 357 15.48 16.58 8.54
N LEU A 358 16.45 15.67 8.49
CA LEU A 358 17.86 16.01 8.31
C LEU A 358 18.09 16.65 6.92
N PRO A 359 18.73 17.83 6.83
CA PRO A 359 19.39 18.21 5.60
C PRO A 359 20.47 17.17 5.26
N ASP A 360 20.83 17.04 3.98
CA ASP A 360 21.82 16.03 3.55
C ASP A 360 23.18 16.21 4.26
N ASP A 361 23.49 17.43 4.73
CA ASP A 361 24.69 17.78 5.48
C ASP A 361 24.62 17.39 6.96
N SER A 362 25.74 16.87 7.49
CA SER A 362 25.89 16.43 8.88
C SER A 362 25.67 17.56 9.90
N ILE A 363 24.90 17.30 10.96
CA ILE A 363 24.69 18.24 12.07
C ILE A 363 25.95 18.27 12.96
N TYR A 364 26.67 19.39 12.95
CA TYR A 364 27.79 19.63 13.84
C TYR A 364 27.32 20.09 15.22
N LEU A 365 27.77 19.41 16.27
CA LEU A 365 27.54 19.83 17.65
C LEU A 365 28.83 20.44 18.20
N ARG A 366 28.77 21.73 18.52
CA ARG A 366 29.85 22.40 19.27
C ARG A 366 29.57 22.21 20.77
N GLY A 367 30.46 21.49 21.46
CA GLY A 367 30.40 21.33 22.91
C GLY A 367 30.37 22.69 23.60
N ARG A 368 29.46 22.85 24.56
CA ARG A 368 29.45 24.05 25.40
C ARG A 368 30.64 23.93 26.33
N LYS A 369 31.69 24.74 26.13
CA LYS A 369 32.82 24.80 27.06
C LYS A 369 32.26 24.97 28.47
N SER A 370 32.50 23.97 29.33
CA SER A 370 32.24 24.07 30.75
C SER A 370 32.93 25.33 31.23
N SER A 371 32.16 26.39 31.47
CA SER A 371 32.64 27.58 32.15
C SER A 371 33.04 27.14 33.54
N ARG A 372 34.31 26.78 33.68
CA ARG A 372 34.99 26.52 34.94
C ARG A 372 34.71 27.77 35.79
N SER A 373 33.91 27.59 36.83
CA SER A 373 33.73 28.58 37.88
C SER A 373 35.12 29.03 38.32
N GLN A 374 35.47 30.26 37.99
CA GLN A 374 36.54 30.99 38.68
C GLN A 374 36.01 31.23 40.10
N ALA A 375 36.22 30.24 40.96
CA ALA A 375 36.22 30.40 42.39
C ALA A 375 37.67 30.25 42.85
N SER A 376 38.11 31.20 43.69
CA SER A 376 39.43 31.29 44.33
C SER A 376 40.55 31.90 43.47
N ASP A 377 40.72 33.22 43.60
CA ASP A 377 41.92 33.74 44.27
C ASP A 377 41.64 35.18 44.73
N GLY A 378 41.11 35.29 45.94
CA GLY A 378 41.31 36.45 46.78
C GLY A 378 42.50 36.13 47.69
N SER A 379 43.71 36.46 47.26
CA SER A 379 44.85 36.65 48.15
C SER A 379 45.02 38.15 48.37
N LEU A 380 44.72 38.57 49.60
CA LEU A 380 45.31 39.73 50.21
C LEU A 380 46.76 39.35 50.56
N ASP A 381 47.71 40.07 49.98
CA ASP A 381 48.87 40.66 50.66
C ASP A 381 49.41 41.82 49.81
#